data_AF-A0AAN8FJP3-F1
#
_entry.id   AF-A0AAN8FJP3-F1
#
_cell.length_a   1.000
_cell.length_b   1.000
_cell.length_c   1.000
_cell.angle_alpha   90.00
_cell.angle_beta   90.00
_cell.angle_gamma   90.00
#
_symmetry.space_group_name_H-M   'P 1'
#
loop_
_entity.id
_entity.type
_entity.pdbx_description
1 polymer ?
#
loop_
_entity_poly.entity_id
_entity_poly.type
_entity_poly.pdbx_seq_one_letter_code
_entity_poly.pdbx_strand_id
1 'polypeptide(L)'
;MESKDYCLSASPKMRLHELSLSPSRVRHTDTLPITSPARLRRAETPKVLSPNSVRRTDNSLDIEDSDTLTLTADEAIFLQASWHRAIATTDVGAELVIRLLNDKRSLFKSLLESHTGHIEVKRFTVDVVNRDLKRAKEVGQGVVRFFTKALACLDEPDASEKIRQMSFDLGVLHYRMRVWFQAENWLCVKNSLLAVILDINPFKANGLRLGLHSLCFGAADVTLLEPMAQRRTWTKVLQFVIRNMKRGFLAEALKTDRNSDAGSASPSST
;
A
#
# COMPACT_ATOMS: atom_id res chain seq x y z
N MET A 1 20.70 -31.84 -21.08
CA MET A 1 21.22 -30.51 -20.71
C MET A 1 20.58 -30.09 -19.41
N GLU A 2 21.39 -29.58 -18.50
CA GLU A 2 21.34 -29.75 -17.06
C GLU A 2 20.12 -29.14 -16.35
N SER A 3 19.52 -29.96 -15.47
CA SER A 3 18.69 -29.53 -14.35
C SER A 3 19.60 -28.88 -13.31
N LYS A 4 19.31 -27.64 -12.88
CA LYS A 4 19.97 -27.02 -11.73
C LYS A 4 18.99 -26.99 -10.56
N ASP A 5 19.19 -27.95 -9.67
CA ASP A 5 18.61 -27.99 -8.33
C ASP A 5 19.14 -26.81 -7.51
N TYR A 6 18.26 -25.87 -7.17
CA TYR A 6 18.56 -24.85 -6.17
C TYR A 6 18.17 -25.38 -4.80
N CYS A 7 19.18 -25.77 -4.04
CA CYS A 7 19.07 -26.14 -2.64
C CYS A 7 18.59 -24.91 -1.83
N LEU A 8 17.33 -24.93 -1.41
CA LEU A 8 16.73 -23.90 -0.57
C LEU A 8 17.09 -24.18 0.89
N SER A 9 18.04 -23.43 1.45
CA SER A 9 18.19 -23.37 2.91
C SER A 9 16.92 -22.75 3.50
N ALA A 10 16.37 -23.41 4.51
CA ALA A 10 15.12 -23.02 5.15
C ALA A 10 15.35 -21.78 6.03
N SER A 11 14.83 -20.63 5.59
CA SER A 11 14.57 -19.52 6.52
C SER A 11 13.43 -19.91 7.48
N PRO A 12 13.43 -19.42 8.72
CA PRO A 12 12.47 -19.86 9.74
C PRO A 12 11.03 -19.55 9.29
N LYS A 13 10.19 -20.60 9.21
CA LYS A 13 8.74 -20.45 9.07
C LYS A 13 8.22 -19.65 10.27
N MET A 14 7.84 -18.38 10.08
CA MET A 14 7.03 -17.69 11.08
C MET A 14 5.66 -18.38 11.14
N ARG A 15 5.24 -18.72 12.36
CA ARG A 15 4.00 -19.47 12.59
C ARG A 15 2.79 -18.57 12.33
N LEU A 16 1.72 -19.15 11.79
CA LEU A 16 0.49 -18.46 11.37
C LEU A 16 -0.12 -17.50 12.42
N HIS A 17 0.17 -17.67 13.71
CA HIS A 17 -0.37 -16.84 14.79
C HIS A 17 0.18 -15.41 14.83
N GLU A 18 1.31 -15.13 14.18
CA GLU A 18 1.87 -13.77 14.08
C GLU A 18 1.22 -12.93 12.95
N LEU A 19 0.36 -13.53 12.14
CA LEU A 19 -0.43 -12.84 11.11
C LEU A 19 -1.77 -12.31 11.66
N SER A 20 -2.03 -12.48 12.96
CA SER A 20 -3.24 -11.99 13.64
C SER A 20 -3.17 -10.47 13.83
N LEU A 21 -3.97 -9.75 13.04
CA LEU A 21 -4.19 -8.32 13.21
C LEU A 21 -4.97 -8.09 14.51
N SER A 22 -4.30 -7.58 15.54
CA SER A 22 -4.94 -6.94 16.69
C SER A 22 -4.27 -5.59 16.96
N PRO A 23 -5.02 -4.51 17.25
CA PRO A 23 -4.45 -3.18 17.42
C PRO A 23 -3.76 -3.10 18.77
N SER A 24 -2.42 -3.06 18.77
CA SER A 24 -1.66 -2.88 20.00
C SER A 24 -1.66 -1.41 20.44
N ARG A 25 -2.45 -1.19 21.48
CA ARG A 25 -2.58 -0.03 22.37
C ARG A 25 -1.20 0.46 22.86
N VAL A 26 -0.83 1.69 22.51
CA VAL A 26 0.40 2.34 23.01
C VAL A 26 0.23 2.65 24.51
N ARG A 27 1.10 2.09 25.35
CA ARG A 27 1.26 2.49 26.76
C ARG A 27 2.33 3.59 26.82
N HIS A 28 1.97 4.75 27.37
CA HIS A 28 2.92 5.74 27.86
C HIS A 28 3.30 5.39 29.30
N THR A 29 4.59 5.43 29.61
CA THR A 29 5.12 5.43 30.98
C THR A 29 5.96 6.68 31.20
N ASP A 30 5.68 7.35 32.31
CA ASP A 30 6.19 8.62 32.81
C ASP A 30 7.67 8.63 33.21
N THR A 31 8.30 9.82 33.23
CA THR A 31 8.94 10.39 34.45
C THR A 31 9.37 11.87 34.28
N LEU A 32 8.96 12.71 35.25
CA LEU A 32 9.42 14.10 35.50
C LEU A 32 10.68 14.11 36.41
N PRO A 33 11.34 15.26 36.76
CA PRO A 33 10.79 16.20 37.78
C PRO A 33 11.11 17.73 37.63
N ILE A 34 10.11 18.54 38.02
CA ILE A 34 10.13 19.68 38.98
C ILE A 34 11.09 20.86 38.70
N THR A 35 10.58 22.09 38.48
CA THR A 35 10.52 23.16 39.52
C THR A 35 9.63 24.34 39.08
N SER A 36 8.87 24.89 40.03
CA SER A 36 8.14 26.18 39.97
C SER A 36 8.46 26.95 41.26
N PRO A 37 8.30 28.29 41.36
CA PRO A 37 7.01 28.79 41.85
C PRO A 37 6.57 30.22 41.43
N ALA A 38 5.27 30.49 41.72
CA ALA A 38 4.63 31.78 42.09
C ALA A 38 4.20 32.74 40.93
N ARG A 39 3.06 33.45 40.93
CA ARG A 39 1.93 33.67 41.87
C ARG A 39 0.80 34.50 41.18
N LEU A 40 -0.46 34.34 41.62
CA LEU A 40 -1.62 35.30 41.60
C LEU A 40 -2.24 35.71 40.23
N ARG A 41 -3.56 35.62 39.96
CA ARG A 41 -4.77 35.98 40.74
C ARG A 41 -6.04 35.19 40.34
N ARG A 42 -6.94 35.03 41.34
CA ARG A 42 -8.42 34.79 41.36
C ARG A 42 -9.20 35.57 40.28
N ALA A 43 -10.47 35.33 39.91
CA ALA A 43 -11.60 34.41 40.18
C ALA A 43 -12.59 34.66 39.00
N GLU A 44 -13.56 33.83 38.57
CA GLU A 44 -14.84 33.44 39.18
C GLU A 44 -15.55 32.48 38.19
N THR A 45 -16.35 31.54 38.69
CA THR A 45 -17.39 30.77 37.96
C THR A 45 -18.76 31.19 38.52
N PRO A 46 -19.90 31.14 37.78
CA PRO A 46 -20.64 29.87 37.73
C PRO A 46 -21.64 29.64 36.55
N LYS A 47 -22.14 28.39 36.51
CA LYS A 47 -23.44 27.87 36.00
C LYS A 47 -23.59 27.39 34.55
N VAL A 48 -23.40 26.07 34.43
CA VAL A 48 -24.29 25.03 33.86
C VAL A 48 -25.54 25.49 33.10
N LEU A 49 -25.63 25.09 31.83
CA LEU A 49 -26.87 24.65 31.15
C LEU A 49 -26.50 23.75 29.95
N SER A 50 -26.78 22.45 30.08
CA SER A 50 -27.06 21.57 28.92
C SER A 50 -28.57 21.65 28.66
N PRO A 51 -29.02 21.65 27.40
CA PRO A 51 -29.36 20.35 26.81
C PRO A 51 -29.13 20.24 25.29
N ASN A 52 -29.20 18.99 24.83
CA ASN A 52 -29.40 18.50 23.45
C ASN A 52 -28.20 17.82 22.81
N SER A 53 -28.11 16.53 23.15
CA SER A 53 -27.57 15.45 22.35
C SER A 53 -28.20 15.47 20.95
N VAL A 54 -27.55 16.17 20.01
CA VAL A 54 -27.67 15.85 18.59
C VAL A 54 -26.73 14.67 18.38
N ARG A 55 -27.31 13.47 18.28
CA ARG A 55 -26.64 12.29 17.70
C ARG A 55 -26.18 12.68 16.30
N ARG A 56 -24.94 13.15 16.19
CA ARG A 56 -24.19 13.08 14.94
C ARG A 56 -23.87 11.61 14.76
N THR A 57 -24.58 10.99 13.83
CA THR A 57 -24.25 9.71 13.23
C THR A 57 -22.81 9.81 12.74
N ASP A 58 -21.92 9.27 13.56
CA ASP A 58 -20.53 9.05 13.25
C ASP A 58 -20.53 7.91 12.21
N ASN A 59 -20.66 8.25 10.92
CA ASN A 59 -20.50 7.30 9.81
C ASN A 59 -19.00 6.99 9.60
N SER A 60 -18.33 6.68 10.69
CA SER A 60 -17.03 6.03 10.71
C SER A 60 -17.31 4.55 10.92
N LEU A 61 -16.73 3.69 10.05
CA LEU A 61 -16.80 2.22 10.06
C LEU A 61 -17.84 1.57 9.12
N ASP A 62 -17.67 1.70 7.80
CA ASP A 62 -18.23 0.73 6.82
C ASP A 62 -17.32 0.48 5.59
N ILE A 63 -16.07 0.94 5.62
CA ILE A 63 -15.13 0.75 4.50
C ILE A 63 -14.41 -0.62 4.57
N GLU A 64 -14.61 -1.41 5.63
CA GLU A 64 -13.76 -2.59 5.88
C GLU A 64 -14.14 -3.89 5.15
N ASP A 65 -15.25 -3.98 4.41
CA ASP A 65 -15.61 -5.25 3.75
C ASP A 65 -16.25 -5.15 2.35
N SER A 66 -16.10 -4.02 1.65
CA SER A 66 -16.57 -3.93 0.26
C SER A 66 -15.64 -4.72 -0.67
N ASP A 67 -16.11 -5.86 -1.18
CA ASP A 67 -15.41 -6.66 -2.20
C ASP A 67 -15.26 -5.98 -3.55
N THR A 68 -15.97 -4.87 -3.75
CA THR A 68 -15.98 -4.09 -4.99
C THR A 68 -15.21 -2.78 -4.82
N LEU A 69 -14.43 -2.42 -5.84
CA LEU A 69 -13.80 -1.12 -5.99
C LEU A 69 -14.83 -0.14 -6.57
N THR A 70 -15.32 0.76 -5.73
CA THR A 70 -16.28 1.80 -6.13
C THR A 70 -15.55 3.11 -6.40
N LEU A 71 -15.63 3.59 -7.64
CA LEU A 71 -15.05 4.86 -8.10
C LEU A 71 -16.13 5.64 -8.86
N THR A 72 -16.13 6.96 -8.73
CA THR A 72 -16.88 7.81 -9.67
C THR A 72 -16.17 7.84 -11.04
N ALA A 73 -16.88 8.25 -12.10
CA ALA A 73 -16.27 8.44 -13.41
C ALA A 73 -15.10 9.43 -13.38
N ASP A 74 -15.27 10.55 -12.66
CA ASP A 74 -14.21 11.55 -12.50
C ASP A 74 -13.00 11.00 -11.72
N GLU A 75 -13.23 10.15 -10.71
CA GLU A 75 -12.15 9.47 -9.99
C GLU A 75 -11.36 8.53 -10.90
N ALA A 76 -12.04 7.75 -11.74
CA ALA A 76 -11.41 6.84 -12.70
C ALA A 76 -10.54 7.61 -13.71
N ILE A 77 -11.09 8.68 -14.30
CA ILE A 77 -10.38 9.57 -15.22
C ILE A 77 -9.17 10.20 -14.53
N PHE A 78 -9.34 10.70 -13.30
CA PHE A 78 -8.25 11.28 -12.53
C PHE A 78 -7.12 10.27 -12.27
N LEU A 79 -7.45 9.03 -11.90
CA LEU A 79 -6.47 7.98 -11.64
C LEU A 79 -5.65 7.66 -12.90
N GLN A 80 -6.30 7.47 -14.04
CA GLN A 80 -5.63 7.22 -15.31
C GLN A 80 -4.75 8.41 -15.74
N ALA A 81 -5.29 9.64 -15.69
CA ALA A 81 -4.56 10.84 -16.07
C ALA A 81 -3.35 11.12 -15.16
N SER A 82 -3.51 10.93 -13.85
CA SER A 82 -2.41 11.11 -12.89
C SER A 82 -1.34 10.04 -13.00
N TRP A 83 -1.71 8.79 -13.29
CA TRP A 83 -0.76 7.72 -13.58
C TRP A 83 0.02 7.97 -14.87
N HIS A 84 -0.68 8.25 -15.98
CA HIS A 84 -0.05 8.54 -17.27
C HIS A 84 0.92 9.72 -17.19
N ARG A 85 0.55 10.78 -16.46
CA ARG A 85 1.47 11.89 -16.19
C ARG A 85 2.72 11.40 -15.47
N ALA A 86 2.56 10.70 -14.34
CA ALA A 86 3.69 10.29 -13.51
C ALA A 86 4.70 9.43 -14.30
N ILE A 87 4.24 8.44 -15.06
CA ILE A 87 5.13 7.58 -15.86
C ILE A 87 5.77 8.30 -17.06
N ALA A 88 5.17 9.40 -17.54
CA ALA A 88 5.72 10.21 -18.63
C ALA A 88 6.79 11.19 -18.15
N THR A 89 6.75 11.61 -16.88
CA THR A 89 7.62 12.66 -16.34
C THR A 89 8.70 12.14 -15.40
N THR A 90 8.56 10.93 -14.85
CA THR A 90 9.56 10.35 -13.95
C THR A 90 9.69 8.84 -14.09
N ASP A 91 10.83 8.29 -13.68
CA ASP A 91 11.00 6.85 -13.50
C ASP A 91 10.32 6.42 -12.19
N VAL A 92 9.00 6.23 -12.26
CA VAL A 92 8.15 5.88 -11.10
C VAL A 92 8.68 4.65 -10.36
N GLY A 93 9.22 3.67 -11.09
CA GLY A 93 9.76 2.43 -10.52
C GLY A 93 11.02 2.70 -9.69
N ALA A 94 11.99 3.40 -10.26
CA ALA A 94 13.22 3.75 -9.53
C ALA A 94 12.94 4.71 -8.37
N GLU A 95 12.06 5.71 -8.56
CA GLU A 95 11.67 6.67 -7.51
C GLU A 95 10.95 5.99 -6.33
N LEU A 96 10.10 4.99 -6.59
CA LEU A 96 9.52 4.16 -5.54
C LEU A 96 10.60 3.38 -4.78
N VAL A 97 11.49 2.72 -5.53
CA VAL A 97 12.55 1.87 -4.97
C VAL A 97 13.50 2.68 -4.08
N ILE A 98 13.96 3.86 -4.51
CA ILE A 98 14.86 4.68 -3.67
C ILE A 98 14.20 5.14 -2.38
N ARG A 99 12.88 5.39 -2.37
CA ARG A 99 12.16 5.75 -1.15
C ARG A 99 12.11 4.58 -0.19
N LEU A 100 11.81 3.39 -0.70
CA LEU A 100 11.78 2.17 0.11
C LEU A 100 13.18 1.80 0.64
N LEU A 101 14.24 2.05 -0.12
CA LEU A 101 15.62 1.77 0.29
C LEU A 101 16.18 2.80 1.28
N ASN A 102 15.74 4.05 1.20
CA ASN A 102 16.20 5.12 2.09
C ASN A 102 15.28 5.34 3.32
N ASP A 103 14.08 4.75 3.38
CA ASP A 103 13.21 4.79 4.56
C ASP A 103 13.64 3.71 5.58
N LYS A 104 14.12 4.15 6.75
CA LYS A 104 14.58 3.27 7.83
C LYS A 104 13.49 2.34 8.39
N ARG A 105 12.21 2.65 8.16
CA ARG A 105 11.07 1.83 8.60
C ARG A 105 10.74 0.73 7.59
N SER A 106 11.26 0.83 6.37
CA SER A 106 11.05 -0.15 5.31
C SER A 106 12.06 -1.28 5.43
N LEU A 107 11.60 -2.52 5.42
CA LEU A 107 12.45 -3.71 5.40
C LEU A 107 12.89 -4.08 3.97
N PHE A 108 12.61 -3.23 2.99
CA PHE A 108 12.86 -3.52 1.58
C PHE A 108 14.33 -3.81 1.29
N LYS A 109 15.27 -3.11 1.95
CA LYS A 109 16.70 -3.39 1.83
C LYS A 109 17.02 -4.83 2.28
N SER A 110 16.57 -5.21 3.47
CA SER A 110 16.81 -6.56 4.01
C SER A 110 16.16 -7.65 3.15
N LEU A 111 14.96 -7.40 2.60
CA LEU A 111 14.30 -8.32 1.67
C LEU A 111 15.11 -8.48 0.37
N LEU A 112 15.66 -7.40 -0.18
CA LEU A 112 16.53 -7.48 -1.34
C LEU A 112 17.82 -8.25 -1.03
N GLU A 113 18.49 -7.92 0.09
CA GLU A 113 19.74 -8.56 0.50
C GLU A 113 19.58 -10.07 0.70
N SER A 114 18.42 -10.54 1.15
CA SER A 114 18.14 -11.99 1.27
C SER A 114 18.13 -12.75 -0.06
N HIS A 115 17.99 -12.04 -1.19
CA HIS A 115 17.98 -12.63 -2.54
C HIS A 115 19.21 -12.27 -3.37
N THR A 116 19.87 -11.13 -3.09
CA THR A 116 20.98 -10.62 -3.91
C THR A 116 22.32 -10.57 -3.19
N GLY A 117 22.37 -10.91 -1.90
CA GLY A 117 23.53 -10.68 -1.05
C GLY A 117 23.62 -9.23 -0.56
N HIS A 118 24.68 -8.94 0.19
CA HIS A 118 24.86 -7.67 0.88
C HIS A 118 24.92 -6.46 -0.08
N ILE A 119 24.25 -5.36 0.28
CA ILE A 119 24.24 -4.12 -0.52
C ILE A 119 24.92 -2.99 0.28
N GLU A 120 26.14 -2.66 -0.13
CA GLU A 120 26.95 -1.62 0.50
C GLU A 120 26.78 -0.27 -0.22
N VAL A 121 25.61 0.34 -0.05
CA VAL A 121 25.29 1.67 -0.58
C VAL A 121 24.85 2.57 0.55
N LYS A 122 25.54 3.71 0.72
CA LYS A 122 25.25 4.69 1.79
C LYS A 122 23.97 5.50 1.53
N ARG A 123 23.69 5.81 0.26
CA ARG A 123 22.50 6.54 -0.17
C ARG A 123 22.08 6.08 -1.56
N PHE A 124 20.84 5.64 -1.68
CA PHE A 124 20.31 5.15 -2.95
C PHE A 124 19.77 6.31 -3.79
N THR A 125 20.14 6.33 -5.07
CA THR A 125 19.65 7.28 -6.08
C THR A 125 19.08 6.51 -7.26
N VAL A 126 18.32 7.19 -8.13
CA VAL A 126 17.75 6.59 -9.35
C VAL A 126 18.85 5.94 -10.20
N ASP A 127 19.97 6.61 -10.38
CA ASP A 127 21.09 6.09 -11.17
C ASP A 127 21.68 4.80 -10.59
N VAL A 128 21.88 4.76 -9.27
CA VAL A 128 22.38 3.56 -8.57
C VAL A 128 21.40 2.40 -8.74
N VAL A 129 20.09 2.64 -8.59
CA VAL A 129 19.08 1.61 -8.79
C VAL A 129 19.10 1.09 -10.23
N ASN A 130 19.18 1.99 -11.19
CA ASN A 130 19.06 1.65 -12.60
C ASN A 130 20.29 0.97 -13.19
N ARG A 131 21.48 1.25 -12.64
CA ARG A 131 22.77 0.69 -13.08
C ARG A 131 23.19 -0.53 -12.26
N ASP A 132 23.10 -0.44 -10.94
CA ASP A 132 23.81 -1.36 -10.04
C ASP A 132 22.88 -2.36 -9.32
N LEU A 133 21.57 -2.07 -9.22
CA LEU A 133 20.63 -2.87 -8.44
C LEU A 133 19.57 -3.55 -9.32
N LYS A 134 20.01 -4.51 -10.15
CA LYS A 134 19.15 -5.22 -11.12
C LYS A 134 17.83 -5.72 -10.50
N ARG A 135 17.89 -6.40 -9.35
CA ARG A 135 16.68 -6.93 -8.69
C ARG A 135 15.74 -5.83 -8.22
N ALA A 136 16.28 -4.75 -7.66
CA ALA A 136 15.47 -3.63 -7.21
C ALA A 136 14.77 -2.94 -8.39
N LYS A 137 15.49 -2.76 -9.50
CA LYS A 137 14.95 -2.26 -10.77
C LYS A 137 13.81 -3.14 -11.29
N GLU A 138 13.98 -4.46 -11.30
CA GLU A 138 12.94 -5.41 -11.72
C GLU A 138 11.67 -5.30 -10.87
N VAL A 139 11.81 -5.11 -9.55
CA VAL A 139 10.68 -4.87 -8.64
C VAL A 139 9.97 -3.57 -9.00
N GLY A 140 10.70 -2.46 -9.16
CA GLY A 140 10.14 -1.17 -9.58
C GLY A 140 9.38 -1.27 -10.90
N GLN A 141 9.96 -1.93 -11.91
CA GLN A 141 9.30 -2.19 -13.18
C GLN A 141 8.06 -3.09 -13.04
N GLY A 142 8.08 -4.07 -12.14
CA GLY A 142 6.93 -4.91 -11.84
C GLY A 142 5.75 -4.09 -11.30
N VAL A 143 6.02 -3.16 -10.38
CA VAL A 143 4.99 -2.24 -9.85
C VAL A 143 4.42 -1.36 -10.96
N VAL A 144 5.27 -0.77 -11.80
CA VAL A 144 4.83 0.05 -12.93
C VAL A 144 3.95 -0.77 -13.90
N ARG A 145 4.39 -1.97 -14.29
CA ARG A 145 3.60 -2.85 -15.18
C ARG A 145 2.24 -3.20 -14.57
N PHE A 146 2.20 -3.51 -13.28
CA PHE A 146 0.96 -3.83 -12.58
C PHE A 146 -0.02 -2.67 -12.61
N PHE A 147 0.39 -1.47 -12.18
CA PHE A 147 -0.52 -0.32 -12.12
C PHE A 147 -0.90 0.20 -13.51
N THR A 148 -0.01 0.15 -14.50
CA THR A 148 -0.38 0.45 -15.89
C THR A 148 -1.48 -0.47 -16.39
N LYS A 149 -1.38 -1.79 -16.13
CA LYS A 149 -2.42 -2.74 -16.53
C LYS A 149 -3.71 -2.55 -15.72
N ALA A 150 -3.61 -2.38 -14.40
CA ALA A 150 -4.76 -2.23 -13.52
C ALA A 150 -5.59 -0.97 -13.84
N LEU A 151 -4.93 0.16 -14.11
CA LEU A 151 -5.61 1.42 -14.38
C LEU A 151 -6.14 1.51 -15.81
N ALA A 152 -5.55 0.79 -16.76
CA ALA A 152 -6.10 0.65 -18.11
C ALA A 152 -7.47 -0.08 -18.10
N CYS A 153 -7.74 -0.93 -17.11
CA CYS A 153 -9.03 -1.61 -16.98
C CYS A 153 -10.15 -0.70 -16.46
N LEU A 154 -9.88 0.52 -15.98
CA LEU A 154 -10.90 1.35 -15.32
C LEU A 154 -12.07 1.77 -16.22
N ASP A 155 -11.89 1.73 -17.54
CA ASP A 155 -12.96 2.02 -18.51
C ASP A 155 -13.86 0.80 -18.80
N GLU A 156 -13.53 -0.37 -18.24
CA GLU A 156 -14.23 -1.63 -18.49
C GLU A 156 -15.34 -1.87 -17.45
N PRO A 157 -16.48 -2.48 -17.83
CA PRO A 157 -17.59 -2.72 -16.89
C PRO A 157 -17.23 -3.66 -15.74
N ASP A 158 -16.21 -4.51 -15.92
CA ASP A 158 -15.70 -5.47 -14.95
C ASP A 158 -14.35 -5.03 -14.32
N ALA A 159 -14.01 -3.74 -14.39
CA ALA A 159 -12.77 -3.17 -13.88
C ALA A 159 -12.43 -3.63 -12.45
N SER A 160 -13.42 -3.54 -11.54
CA SER A 160 -13.25 -3.95 -10.14
C SER A 160 -12.84 -5.42 -10.03
N GLU A 161 -13.48 -6.31 -10.80
CA GLU A 161 -13.20 -7.75 -10.77
C GLU A 161 -11.81 -8.07 -11.33
N LYS A 162 -11.46 -7.45 -12.47
CA LYS A 162 -10.14 -7.61 -13.07
C LYS A 162 -9.02 -7.15 -12.14
N ILE A 163 -9.18 -5.97 -11.52
CA ILE A 163 -8.19 -5.45 -10.56
C ILE A 163 -8.11 -6.34 -9.32
N ARG A 164 -9.25 -6.85 -8.83
CA ARG A 164 -9.33 -7.79 -7.71
C ARG A 164 -8.52 -9.07 -8.03
N GLN A 165 -8.78 -9.68 -9.17
CA GLN A 165 -8.11 -10.92 -9.59
C GLN A 165 -6.62 -10.71 -9.82
N MET A 166 -6.22 -9.65 -10.52
CA MET A 166 -4.79 -9.31 -10.71
C MET A 166 -4.07 -9.12 -9.37
N SER A 167 -4.71 -8.45 -8.42
CA SER A 167 -4.16 -8.23 -7.09
C SER A 167 -4.04 -9.54 -6.31
N PHE A 168 -5.06 -10.39 -6.38
CA PHE A 168 -5.06 -11.72 -5.76
C PHE A 168 -3.92 -12.59 -6.30
N ASP A 169 -3.78 -12.70 -7.63
CA ASP A 169 -2.73 -13.48 -8.28
C ASP A 169 -1.33 -12.96 -7.93
N LEU A 170 -1.18 -11.64 -7.82
CA LEU A 170 0.06 -11.04 -7.37
C LEU A 170 0.38 -11.43 -5.91
N GLY A 171 -0.63 -11.51 -5.05
CA GLY A 171 -0.52 -12.03 -3.68
C GLY A 171 -0.04 -13.48 -3.62
N VAL A 172 -0.65 -14.35 -4.44
CA VAL A 172 -0.25 -15.76 -4.60
C VAL A 172 1.22 -15.85 -5.04
N LEU A 173 1.62 -15.03 -6.02
CA LEU A 173 2.99 -14.99 -6.50
C LEU A 173 3.98 -14.55 -5.40
N HIS A 174 3.63 -13.55 -4.60
CA HIS A 174 4.47 -13.11 -3.48
C HIS A 174 4.72 -14.22 -2.46
N TYR A 175 3.70 -15.03 -2.16
CA TYR A 175 3.85 -16.20 -1.30
C TYR A 175 4.81 -17.23 -1.89
N ARG A 176 4.63 -17.59 -3.18
CA ARG A 176 5.48 -18.56 -3.88
C ARG A 176 6.94 -18.13 -3.97
N MET A 177 7.17 -16.82 -4.14
CA MET A 177 8.52 -16.23 -4.12
C MET A 177 9.10 -16.07 -2.71
N ARG A 178 8.39 -16.48 -1.65
CA ARG A 178 8.81 -16.34 -0.25
C ARG A 178 9.10 -14.89 0.15
N VAL A 179 8.34 -13.94 -0.39
CA VAL A 179 8.45 -12.53 -0.06
C VAL A 179 7.39 -12.17 0.97
N TRP A 180 7.80 -12.13 2.24
CA TRP A 180 6.92 -11.86 3.39
C TRP A 180 6.84 -10.37 3.68
N PHE A 181 5.76 -9.73 3.27
CA PHE A 181 5.51 -8.33 3.57
C PHE A 181 4.81 -8.18 4.93
N GLN A 182 5.56 -7.68 5.92
CA GLN A 182 4.98 -7.21 7.18
C GLN A 182 4.12 -5.96 6.97
N ALA A 183 3.29 -5.62 7.96
CA ALA A 183 2.33 -4.51 7.90
C ALA A 183 3.02 -3.17 7.53
N GLU A 184 4.21 -2.97 8.07
CA GLU A 184 5.07 -1.80 7.90
C GLU A 184 5.50 -1.62 6.45
N ASN A 185 5.84 -2.72 5.77
CA ASN A 185 6.27 -2.67 4.37
C ASN A 185 5.13 -2.25 3.44
N TRP A 186 3.90 -2.73 3.69
CA TRP A 186 2.72 -2.30 2.93
C TRP A 186 2.46 -0.80 3.08
N LEU A 187 2.64 -0.27 4.29
CA LEU A 187 2.48 1.16 4.57
C LEU A 187 3.56 1.98 3.86
N CYS A 188 4.82 1.55 3.90
CA CYS A 188 5.93 2.19 3.20
C CYS A 188 5.71 2.20 1.67
N VAL A 189 5.25 1.10 1.07
CA VAL A 189 4.93 1.02 -0.36
C VAL A 189 3.81 2.01 -0.71
N LYS A 190 2.70 1.98 0.03
CA LYS A 190 1.56 2.89 -0.17
C LYS A 190 2.00 4.36 -0.12
N ASN A 191 2.71 4.74 0.95
CA ASN A 191 3.12 6.13 1.15
C ASN A 191 4.14 6.58 0.11
N SER A 192 5.09 5.72 -0.24
CA SER A 192 6.10 6.02 -1.26
C SER A 192 5.46 6.19 -2.64
N LEU A 193 4.52 5.32 -3.02
CA LEU A 193 3.84 5.40 -4.31
C LEU A 193 2.95 6.65 -4.40
N LEU A 194 2.22 6.99 -3.33
CA LEU A 194 1.47 8.25 -3.24
C LEU A 194 2.38 9.47 -3.42
N ALA A 195 3.54 9.48 -2.76
CA ALA A 195 4.49 10.57 -2.88
C ALA A 195 5.03 10.71 -4.32
N VAL A 196 5.32 9.59 -4.99
CA VAL A 196 5.78 9.60 -6.38
C VAL A 196 4.72 10.15 -7.32
N ILE A 197 3.47 9.74 -7.16
CA ILE A 197 2.39 10.11 -8.10
C ILE A 197 1.88 11.54 -7.85
N LEU A 198 1.73 11.93 -6.59
CA LEU A 198 1.04 13.18 -6.23
C LEU A 198 2.01 14.30 -5.83
N ASP A 199 3.09 13.99 -5.12
CA ASP A 199 3.95 15.02 -4.53
C ASP A 199 5.11 15.39 -5.48
N ILE A 200 5.74 14.41 -6.14
CA ILE A 200 6.76 14.68 -7.19
C ILE A 200 6.10 15.14 -8.49
N ASN A 201 4.93 14.58 -8.81
CA ASN A 201 4.23 14.82 -10.06
C ASN A 201 2.88 15.51 -9.81
N PRO A 202 2.88 16.70 -9.19
CA PRO A 202 1.65 17.37 -8.81
C PRO A 202 0.78 17.64 -10.02
N PHE A 203 -0.52 17.47 -9.83
CA PHE A 203 -1.49 17.86 -10.84
C PHE A 203 -1.51 19.40 -10.93
N LYS A 204 -0.86 19.96 -11.96
CA LYS A 204 -0.94 21.40 -12.22
C LYS A 204 -2.22 21.67 -13.00
N ALA A 205 -3.16 22.39 -12.38
CA ALA A 205 -4.44 22.78 -12.98
C ALA A 205 -4.28 23.70 -14.23
N ASN A 206 -3.08 24.20 -14.51
CA ASN A 206 -2.85 25.24 -15.52
C ASN A 206 -2.81 24.75 -16.99
N GLY A 207 -3.35 23.57 -17.34
CA GLY A 207 -3.30 23.14 -18.75
C GLY A 207 -4.06 21.89 -19.17
N LEU A 208 -4.70 21.15 -18.26
CA LEU A 208 -5.48 19.96 -18.61
C LEU A 208 -6.95 20.21 -18.33
N ARG A 209 -7.68 20.58 -19.38
CA ARG A 209 -8.73 19.77 -20.05
C ARG A 209 -9.51 18.70 -19.25
N LEU A 210 -9.63 18.78 -17.92
CA LEU A 210 -10.78 18.18 -17.22
C LEU A 210 -12.09 18.82 -17.71
N GLY A 211 -12.01 20.04 -18.27
CA GLY A 211 -13.13 20.77 -18.86
C GLY A 211 -13.57 20.36 -20.27
N LEU A 212 -12.99 19.35 -20.94
CA LEU A 212 -13.48 18.97 -22.29
C LEU A 212 -14.47 17.80 -22.30
N HIS A 213 -14.47 16.93 -21.29
CA HIS A 213 -15.54 15.93 -21.12
C HIS A 213 -16.77 16.48 -20.38
N SER A 214 -16.60 17.55 -19.60
CA SER A 214 -17.68 18.25 -18.90
C SER A 214 -18.62 19.03 -19.84
N LEU A 215 -18.16 19.41 -21.04
CA LEU A 215 -18.98 20.13 -22.01
C LEU A 215 -20.06 19.26 -22.70
N CYS A 216 -20.00 17.93 -22.53
CA CYS A 216 -20.98 17.01 -23.11
C CYS A 216 -21.77 16.20 -22.05
N PHE A 217 -21.33 16.11 -20.78
CA PHE A 217 -21.91 15.16 -19.81
C PHE A 217 -22.00 15.64 -18.35
N GLY A 218 -22.09 16.95 -18.10
CA GLY A 218 -22.40 17.49 -16.77
C GLY A 218 -21.19 18.01 -15.99
N ALA A 219 -21.48 18.67 -14.86
CA ALA A 219 -20.51 19.41 -14.06
C ALA A 219 -19.39 18.49 -13.53
N ALA A 220 -18.14 18.77 -13.93
CA ALA A 220 -16.97 18.11 -13.39
C ALA A 220 -16.87 18.32 -11.87
N ASP A 221 -16.51 17.28 -11.12
CA ASP A 221 -16.25 17.38 -9.70
C ASP A 221 -14.97 18.17 -9.42
N VAL A 222 -15.13 19.48 -9.20
CA VAL A 222 -14.04 20.41 -8.87
C VAL A 222 -13.32 20.01 -7.57
N THR A 223 -13.95 19.23 -6.69
CA THR A 223 -13.32 18.78 -5.44
C THR A 223 -12.13 17.86 -5.67
N LEU A 224 -12.05 17.16 -6.81
CA LEU A 224 -10.89 16.34 -7.18
C LEU A 224 -9.63 17.14 -7.51
N LEU A 225 -9.72 18.47 -7.61
CA LEU A 225 -8.55 19.35 -7.67
C LEU A 225 -7.90 19.52 -6.29
N GLU A 226 -8.61 19.25 -5.19
CA GLU A 226 -8.06 19.36 -3.86
C GLU A 226 -7.04 18.24 -3.57
N PRO A 227 -5.83 18.55 -3.06
CA PRO A 227 -4.81 17.54 -2.78
C PRO A 227 -5.29 16.40 -1.86
N MET A 228 -6.21 16.68 -0.93
CA MET A 228 -6.79 15.67 -0.05
C MET A 228 -7.77 14.75 -0.78
N ALA A 229 -8.55 15.26 -1.74
CA ALA A 229 -9.42 14.42 -2.57
C ALA A 229 -8.57 13.48 -3.45
N GLN A 230 -7.54 14.02 -4.12
CA GLN A 230 -6.60 13.25 -4.93
C GLN A 230 -5.94 12.11 -4.14
N ARG A 231 -5.46 12.43 -2.92
CA ARG A 231 -4.86 11.46 -2.02
C ARG A 231 -5.87 10.40 -1.57
N ARG A 232 -7.12 10.78 -1.28
CA ARG A 232 -8.20 9.84 -0.94
C ARG A 232 -8.50 8.89 -2.11
N THR A 233 -8.64 9.40 -3.33
CA THR A 233 -8.93 8.59 -4.52
C THR A 233 -7.84 7.56 -4.78
N TRP A 234 -6.56 7.95 -4.76
CA TRP A 234 -5.46 6.98 -4.86
C TRP A 234 -5.43 5.99 -3.69
N THR A 235 -5.74 6.44 -2.49
CA THR A 235 -5.78 5.57 -1.31
C THR A 235 -6.83 4.47 -1.46
N LYS A 236 -8.01 4.74 -2.04
CA LYS A 236 -9.03 3.73 -2.34
C LYS A 236 -8.45 2.59 -3.17
N VAL A 237 -7.80 2.91 -4.29
CA VAL A 237 -7.21 1.92 -5.19
C VAL A 237 -6.07 1.14 -4.52
N LEU A 238 -5.16 1.83 -3.83
CA LEU A 238 -4.02 1.17 -3.17
C LEU A 238 -4.47 0.23 -2.04
N GLN A 239 -5.47 0.64 -1.25
CA GLN A 239 -6.05 -0.21 -0.21
C GLN A 239 -6.74 -1.43 -0.82
N PHE A 240 -7.50 -1.25 -1.92
CA PHE A 240 -8.15 -2.34 -2.63
C PHE A 240 -7.15 -3.37 -3.15
N VAL A 241 -6.05 -2.91 -3.77
CA VAL A 241 -4.95 -3.76 -4.24
C VAL A 241 -4.30 -4.51 -3.08
N ILE A 242 -3.87 -3.81 -2.03
CA ILE A 242 -3.18 -4.41 -0.88
C ILE A 242 -4.07 -5.46 -0.19
N ARG A 243 -5.36 -5.16 -0.02
CA ARG A 243 -6.32 -6.09 0.59
C ARG A 243 -6.42 -7.38 -0.21
N ASN A 244 -6.57 -7.29 -1.53
CA ASN A 244 -6.70 -8.47 -2.38
C ASN A 244 -5.38 -9.23 -2.57
N MET A 245 -4.23 -8.54 -2.57
CA MET A 245 -2.92 -9.19 -2.47
C MET A 245 -2.79 -10.00 -1.18
N LYS A 246 -3.20 -9.45 -0.03
CA LYS A 246 -3.20 -10.20 1.24
C LYS A 246 -4.11 -11.42 1.18
N ARG A 247 -5.30 -11.30 0.59
CA ARG A 247 -6.21 -12.44 0.38
C ARG A 247 -5.58 -13.55 -0.46
N GLY A 248 -4.96 -13.20 -1.59
CA GLY A 248 -4.26 -14.17 -2.44
C GLY A 248 -3.08 -14.86 -1.75
N PHE A 249 -2.29 -14.07 -1.02
CA PHE A 249 -1.17 -14.56 -0.23
C PHE A 249 -1.62 -15.60 0.82
N LEU A 250 -2.64 -15.25 1.61
CA LEU A 250 -3.18 -16.13 2.66
C LEU A 250 -3.84 -17.39 2.09
N ALA A 251 -4.57 -17.25 0.97
CA ALA A 251 -5.18 -18.40 0.30
C ALA A 251 -4.13 -19.42 -0.16
N GLU A 252 -2.99 -18.97 -0.68
CA GLU A 252 -1.90 -19.87 -1.09
C GLU A 252 -1.18 -20.50 0.11
N ALA A 253 -1.02 -19.75 1.21
CA ALA A 253 -0.45 -20.26 2.45
C ALA A 253 -1.26 -21.44 3.01
N LEU A 254 -2.58 -21.26 3.14
CA LEU A 254 -3.49 -22.28 3.67
C LEU A 254 -3.54 -23.55 2.82
N LYS A 255 -3.40 -23.42 1.49
CA LYS A 255 -3.30 -24.59 0.59
C LYS A 255 -2.02 -25.38 0.84
N THR A 256 -0.91 -24.68 1.06
CA THR A 256 0.41 -25.32 1.27
C THR A 256 0.46 -26.08 2.59
N ASP A 257 -0.15 -25.54 3.65
CA ASP A 257 -0.23 -26.20 4.95
C ASP A 257 -1.06 -27.49 4.87
N ARG A 258 -2.24 -27.45 4.24
CA ARG A 258 -3.10 -28.64 4.03
C ARG A 258 -2.39 -29.76 3.28
N ASN A 259 -1.59 -29.42 2.27
CA ASN A 259 -0.83 -30.41 1.49
C ASN A 259 0.37 -30.96 2.28
N SER A 260 0.90 -30.21 3.25
CA SER A 260 1.98 -30.67 4.13
C SER A 260 1.47 -31.73 5.13
N ASP A 261 0.23 -31.60 5.59
CA ASP A 261 -0.38 -32.54 6.54
C ASP A 261 -0.81 -33.86 5.87
N ALA A 262 -1.31 -33.80 4.63
CA ALA A 262 -1.76 -34.97 3.88
C ALA A 262 -0.63 -35.95 3.47
N GLY A 263 0.63 -35.48 3.45
CA GLY A 263 1.80 -36.30 3.11
C GLY A 263 2.35 -37.17 4.25
N SER A 264 1.75 -37.13 5.44
CA SER A 264 2.22 -37.85 6.63
C SER A 264 1.47 -39.16 6.94
N ALA A 265 0.43 -39.49 6.17
CA ALA A 265 -0.27 -40.76 6.33
C ALA A 265 0.59 -41.92 5.80
N SER A 266 1.35 -42.55 6.71
CA SER A 266 2.04 -43.81 6.43
C SER A 266 1.03 -44.92 6.13
N PRO A 267 1.29 -45.82 5.17
CA PRO A 267 0.42 -46.95 4.92
C PRO A 267 0.53 -47.94 6.09
N SER A 268 -0.60 -48.25 6.73
CA SER A 268 -0.71 -49.38 7.63
C SER A 268 -0.58 -50.66 6.82
N SER A 269 0.60 -51.28 6.89
CA SER A 269 0.86 -52.62 6.37
C SER A 269 0.00 -53.63 7.12
N THR A 270 -0.82 -54.37 6.38
CA THR A 270 -1.40 -55.66 6.78
C THR A 270 -0.68 -56.76 6.02
#